data_AF-A0A1Y2V6L2-F1
#
_entry.id   AF-A0A1Y2V6L2-F1
#
_cell.length_a   1.000
_cell.length_b   1.000
_cell.length_c   1.000
_cell.angle_alpha   90.00
_cell.angle_beta   90.00
_cell.angle_gamma   90.00
#
_symmetry.space_group_name_H-M   'P 1'
#
loop_
_entity.id
_entity.type
_entity.pdbx_description
1 polymer ?
#
loop_
_entity_poly.entity_id
_entity_poly.type
_entity_poly.pdbx_seq_one_letter_code
_entity_poly.pdbx_strand_id
1 'polypeptide(L)'
;MDLEDLRHYTFFQREYLIIICFEILHVPPTRISLRSAIRHQFQCTHPTPTTLPLLTRQRHLQIHTTPSAPATVSPIHGTGPPPEPPTPAADSTSSRIEHRRKQAELLEKAQEIRQQSDPSSSSSSTPKVTGKKARDNALRKRFWKDVHVREVDGAWEVHLDQRPLRRPNTKDIVRVPLSKPLLATALAIEWDMLVSAQQATRQHLIPLTSLVCRALDIADDDDDDDDDAAAAAKEKGKGEGLRAGIARMLLRYLDTDSLLCWAPPPGEHDLPPEGGESLRDRQKRAAEEVVGFLTSRVWPGVEIEPVLDGESIMPRSHPEFTRQIIQGWIMGLSPWELAGLERGVLAGKGLLGAVRLLVEWSEGFVGAGIGDGASGAAPGEKRFGVEEAARLASIEVDWQTGKWGEVEDTHDVEKEDLRRQLGSVVLLVTGTGHR
;
A
#
# COMPACT_ATOMS: atom_id res chain seq x y z
N MET A 1 -15.65 22.46 29.93
CA MET A 1 -15.06 21.96 28.67
C MET A 1 -13.58 22.22 28.84
N ASP A 2 -12.91 21.24 29.41
CA ASP A 2 -11.61 21.39 30.07
C ASP A 2 -10.44 21.26 29.09
N LEU A 3 -9.31 21.87 29.43
CA LEU A 3 -8.08 21.87 28.62
C LEU A 3 -7.47 20.47 28.38
N GLU A 4 -7.97 19.44 29.05
CA GLU A 4 -7.54 18.05 28.91
C GLU A 4 -8.19 17.35 27.71
N ASP A 5 -9.45 17.67 27.38
CA ASP A 5 -10.13 17.14 26.18
C ASP A 5 -9.50 17.66 24.88
N LEU A 6 -8.93 18.87 24.89
CA LEU A 6 -8.23 19.41 23.73
C LEU A 6 -6.91 18.67 23.44
N ARG A 7 -6.23 18.10 24.45
CA ARG A 7 -4.95 17.41 24.24
C ARG A 7 -5.12 16.01 23.65
N HIS A 8 -6.16 15.30 24.05
CA HIS A 8 -6.50 14.00 23.45
C HIS A 8 -6.98 14.13 21.99
N TYR A 9 -7.66 15.23 21.65
CA TYR A 9 -8.01 15.52 20.26
C TYR A 9 -6.80 15.90 19.39
N THR A 10 -5.78 16.56 19.96
CA THR A 10 -4.55 16.91 19.22
C THR A 10 -3.62 15.73 18.94
N PHE A 11 -3.76 14.60 19.65
CA PHE A 11 -3.00 13.38 19.37
C PHE A 11 -3.57 12.66 18.13
N PHE A 12 -4.90 12.53 18.07
CA PHE A 12 -5.62 11.95 16.93
C PHE A 12 -5.52 12.81 15.65
N GLN A 13 -5.39 14.14 15.76
CA GLN A 13 -5.27 15.03 14.59
C GLN A 13 -3.86 15.13 14.00
N ARG A 14 -2.79 14.72 14.70
CA ARG A 14 -1.43 14.83 14.17
C ARG A 14 -1.14 13.84 13.03
N GLU A 15 -1.72 12.64 13.06
CA GLU A 15 -1.69 11.70 11.94
C GLU A 15 -2.43 12.26 10.72
N TYR A 16 -3.65 12.79 10.92
CA TYR A 16 -4.43 13.34 9.81
C TYR A 16 -3.83 14.62 9.21
N LEU A 17 -3.20 15.51 10.01
CA LEU A 17 -2.67 16.76 9.47
C LEU A 17 -1.36 16.56 8.67
N ILE A 18 -0.53 15.59 9.04
CA ILE A 18 0.69 15.25 8.29
C ILE A 18 0.32 14.49 6.99
N ILE A 19 -0.71 13.65 7.02
CA ILE A 19 -1.20 12.92 5.84
C ILE A 19 -1.99 13.83 4.88
N ILE A 20 -2.89 14.69 5.38
CA ILE A 20 -3.70 15.62 4.55
C ILE A 20 -2.84 16.71 3.90
N CYS A 21 -1.79 17.21 4.57
CA CYS A 21 -0.86 18.15 3.96
C CYS A 21 -0.07 17.52 2.79
N PHE A 22 0.13 16.19 2.77
CA PHE A 22 0.89 15.52 1.72
C PHE A 22 0.04 15.14 0.50
N GLU A 23 -1.24 14.79 0.70
CA GLU A 23 -2.16 14.39 -0.36
C GLU A 23 -2.65 15.58 -1.22
N ILE A 24 -2.68 16.78 -0.65
CA ILE A 24 -3.04 18.03 -1.38
C ILE A 24 -1.88 18.57 -2.23
N LEU A 25 -0.61 18.22 -1.93
CA LEU A 25 0.57 18.75 -2.61
C LEU A 25 1.09 17.92 -3.79
N HIS A 26 0.52 16.73 -4.07
CA HIS A 26 1.04 15.79 -5.08
C HIS A 26 0.06 15.39 -6.20
N VAL A 27 -0.97 16.20 -6.48
CA VAL A 27 -1.78 16.00 -7.71
C VAL A 27 -1.15 16.77 -8.88
N PRO A 28 -0.67 16.11 -9.95
CA PRO A 28 -0.23 16.81 -11.16
C PRO A 28 -1.42 17.44 -11.90
N PRO A 29 -1.29 18.65 -12.49
CA PRO A 29 -2.42 19.35 -13.09
C PRO A 29 -2.84 18.68 -14.41
N THR A 30 -4.02 18.05 -14.41
CA THR A 30 -4.71 17.72 -15.65
C THR A 30 -5.46 18.96 -16.16
N ARG A 31 -5.10 19.39 -17.38
CA ARG A 31 -5.66 20.57 -18.04
C ARG A 31 -7.16 20.38 -18.32
N ILE A 32 -8.01 21.19 -17.70
CA ILE A 32 -9.37 21.46 -18.20
C ILE A 32 -9.56 22.98 -18.25
N SER A 33 -9.84 23.49 -19.46
CA SER A 33 -10.06 24.90 -19.75
C SER A 33 -11.41 25.34 -19.20
N LEU A 34 -11.44 26.34 -18.31
CA LEU A 34 -12.66 27.02 -17.91
C LEU A 34 -12.59 28.48 -18.36
N ARG A 35 -13.55 28.84 -19.21
CA ARG A 35 -13.75 30.18 -19.75
C ARG A 35 -14.16 31.14 -18.64
N SER A 36 -13.49 32.29 -18.68
CA SER A 36 -13.75 33.51 -17.91
C SER A 36 -15.20 33.99 -18.00
N ALA A 37 -15.76 34.39 -16.85
CA ALA A 37 -16.65 35.54 -16.75
C ALA A 37 -16.25 36.36 -15.53
N ILE A 38 -16.24 37.68 -15.74
CA ILE A 38 -15.55 38.74 -15.01
C ILE A 38 -16.60 39.67 -14.34
N ARG A 39 -16.15 40.42 -13.30
CA ARG A 39 -16.72 41.64 -12.64
C ARG A 39 -17.74 41.43 -11.51
N HIS A 40 -17.78 42.21 -10.42
CA HIS A 40 -17.07 43.40 -9.87
C HIS A 40 -17.30 43.33 -8.34
N GLN A 41 -16.30 43.46 -7.45
CA GLN A 41 -15.88 44.71 -6.77
C GLN A 41 -16.97 45.41 -5.92
N PHE A 42 -16.85 45.43 -4.58
CA PHE A 42 -16.46 46.61 -3.77
C PHE A 42 -16.65 46.44 -2.23
N GLN A 43 -15.55 46.77 -1.51
CA GLN A 43 -15.35 47.48 -0.23
C GLN A 43 -16.25 47.33 1.02
N CYS A 44 -15.57 46.91 2.11
CA CYS A 44 -15.35 47.57 3.42
C CYS A 44 -16.50 48.31 4.15
N THR A 45 -16.75 47.96 5.42
CA THR A 45 -16.47 48.76 6.65
C THR A 45 -17.40 48.36 7.82
N HIS A 46 -16.84 48.29 9.04
CA HIS A 46 -17.56 48.21 10.33
C HIS A 46 -18.27 49.55 10.64
N PRO A 47 -19.37 49.62 11.44
CA PRO A 47 -19.27 49.59 12.92
C PRO A 47 -20.47 48.99 13.69
N THR A 48 -20.26 48.70 14.99
CA THR A 48 -21.26 48.45 16.04
C THR A 48 -21.73 49.78 16.68
N PRO A 49 -22.60 49.87 17.73
CA PRO A 49 -23.52 48.91 18.40
C PRO A 49 -24.96 49.46 18.71
N THR A 50 -25.77 48.64 19.40
CA THR A 50 -26.99 48.96 20.23
C THR A 50 -28.28 49.19 19.43
N THR A 51 -29.43 48.50 19.62
CA THR A 51 -30.21 48.27 20.85
C THR A 51 -31.34 47.23 20.57
N LEU A 52 -31.70 46.43 21.59
CA LEU A 52 -32.80 45.44 21.70
C LEU A 52 -34.21 45.99 21.31
N PRO A 53 -35.24 45.18 20.95
CA PRO A 53 -35.76 44.08 21.78
C PRO A 53 -36.29 42.80 21.10
N LEU A 54 -36.33 41.79 21.98
CA LEU A 54 -37.00 40.49 21.98
C LEU A 54 -38.29 40.37 21.15
N LEU A 55 -38.30 39.39 20.24
CA LEU A 55 -39.49 38.59 19.93
C LEU A 55 -39.10 37.10 19.95
N THR A 56 -39.49 36.48 21.07
CA THR A 56 -39.43 35.05 21.36
C THR A 56 -40.26 34.25 20.37
N ARG A 57 -39.62 33.41 19.55
CA ARG A 57 -40.28 32.29 18.89
C ARG A 57 -39.87 31.01 19.60
N GLN A 58 -40.75 30.57 20.50
CA GLN A 58 -40.67 29.28 21.18
C GLN A 58 -40.47 28.15 20.17
N ARG A 59 -39.35 27.44 20.30
CA ARG A 59 -39.26 26.04 19.89
C ARG A 59 -39.28 25.23 21.18
N HIS A 60 -40.37 24.50 21.38
CA HIS A 60 -40.50 23.51 22.45
C HIS A 60 -39.37 22.48 22.30
N LEU A 61 -38.37 22.55 23.17
CA LEU A 61 -37.54 21.39 23.51
C LEU A 61 -38.37 20.55 24.46
N GLN A 62 -38.87 19.41 23.98
CA GLN A 62 -39.47 18.41 24.85
C GLN A 62 -38.35 17.77 25.67
N ILE A 63 -38.20 18.22 26.91
CA ILE A 63 -37.39 17.53 27.93
C ILE A 63 -38.25 16.37 28.43
N HIS A 64 -37.94 15.15 28.00
CA HIS A 64 -38.54 13.94 28.57
C HIS A 64 -38.01 13.74 29.99
N THR A 65 -38.87 13.88 30.99
CA THR A 65 -38.58 13.56 32.41
C THR A 65 -39.17 12.20 32.79
N THR A 66 -38.98 11.19 31.95
CA THR A 66 -39.28 9.80 32.33
C THR A 66 -38.07 9.27 33.11
N PRO A 67 -38.20 8.90 34.40
CA PRO A 67 -37.12 8.24 35.11
C PRO A 67 -36.79 6.92 34.39
N SER A 68 -35.52 6.72 34.04
CA SER A 68 -35.06 5.47 33.46
C SER A 68 -35.16 4.36 34.51
N ALA A 69 -35.88 3.29 34.21
CA ALA A 69 -35.86 2.10 35.04
C ALA A 69 -34.48 1.44 34.89
N PRO A 70 -33.74 1.18 35.99
CA PRO A 70 -32.47 0.47 35.88
C PRO A 70 -32.71 -0.93 35.30
N ALA A 71 -31.79 -1.37 34.45
CA ALA A 71 -31.86 -2.69 33.83
C ALA A 71 -31.81 -3.77 34.92
N THR A 72 -32.90 -4.55 35.05
CA THR A 72 -32.93 -5.75 35.91
C THR A 72 -32.06 -6.82 35.26
N VAL A 73 -30.84 -6.98 35.76
CA VAL A 73 -29.94 -8.06 35.34
C VAL A 73 -30.51 -9.38 35.87
N SER A 74 -30.75 -10.33 34.97
CA SER A 74 -31.17 -11.69 35.34
C SER A 74 -30.07 -12.34 36.20
N PRO A 75 -30.39 -12.91 37.39
CA PRO A 75 -29.40 -13.46 38.31
C PRO A 75 -28.56 -14.63 37.75
N ILE A 76 -28.93 -15.15 36.57
CA ILE A 76 -28.24 -16.26 35.91
C ILE A 76 -27.01 -15.80 35.09
N HIS A 77 -26.90 -14.52 34.72
CA HIS A 77 -25.90 -14.04 33.75
C HIS A 77 -24.86 -13.07 34.32
N GLY A 78 -24.78 -12.89 35.65
CA GLY A 78 -24.03 -11.80 36.28
C GLY A 78 -22.75 -12.17 37.04
N THR A 79 -22.36 -13.44 37.12
CA THR A 79 -21.17 -13.85 37.91
C THR A 79 -20.21 -14.67 37.05
N GLY A 80 -19.49 -13.97 36.19
CA GLY A 80 -18.32 -14.50 35.51
C GLY A 80 -17.42 -13.33 35.10
N PRO A 81 -16.10 -13.52 35.01
CA PRO A 81 -15.27 -12.57 34.30
C PRO A 81 -15.89 -12.30 32.92
N PRO A 82 -15.73 -11.08 32.37
CA PRO A 82 -16.20 -10.78 31.02
C PRO A 82 -15.75 -11.91 30.08
N PRO A 83 -16.64 -12.42 29.21
CA PRO A 83 -16.23 -13.45 28.26
C PRO A 83 -15.02 -12.94 27.49
N GLU A 84 -14.04 -13.83 27.28
CA GLU A 84 -12.87 -13.49 26.49
C GLU A 84 -13.32 -12.91 25.14
N PRO A 85 -12.66 -11.86 24.64
CA PRO A 85 -13.00 -11.28 23.36
C PRO A 85 -13.03 -12.38 22.30
N PRO A 86 -14.05 -12.39 21.42
CA PRO A 86 -14.21 -13.45 20.43
C PRO A 86 -12.92 -13.57 19.62
N THR A 87 -12.24 -14.70 19.75
CA THR A 87 -11.08 -15.00 18.93
C THR A 87 -11.56 -15.12 17.48
N PRO A 88 -11.00 -14.35 16.53
CA PRO A 88 -11.39 -14.47 15.13
C PRO A 88 -11.23 -15.93 14.71
N ALA A 89 -12.28 -16.49 14.12
CA ALA A 89 -12.24 -17.85 13.60
C ALA A 89 -11.04 -17.97 12.64
N ALA A 90 -10.30 -19.07 12.74
CA ALA A 90 -9.25 -19.40 11.79
C ALA A 90 -9.88 -19.72 10.43
N ASP A 91 -10.34 -18.70 9.72
CA ASP A 91 -10.84 -18.82 8.36
C ASP A 91 -9.69 -19.29 7.49
N SER A 92 -9.75 -20.54 7.03
CA SER A 92 -8.75 -21.06 6.11
C SER A 92 -8.74 -20.20 4.84
N THR A 93 -7.56 -19.85 4.35
CA THR A 93 -7.40 -19.12 3.09
C THR A 93 -8.15 -19.79 1.93
N SER A 94 -8.26 -21.12 1.96
CA SER A 94 -9.04 -21.92 1.02
C SER A 94 -10.56 -21.62 1.06
N SER A 95 -11.16 -21.43 2.25
CA SER A 95 -12.60 -21.18 2.37
C SER A 95 -12.98 -19.82 1.80
N ARG A 96 -12.12 -18.80 1.99
CA ARG A 96 -12.28 -17.46 1.40
C ARG A 96 -12.23 -17.48 -0.13
N ILE A 97 -11.30 -18.25 -0.71
CA ILE A 97 -11.17 -18.43 -2.16
C ILE A 97 -12.41 -19.14 -2.73
N GLU A 98 -12.86 -20.22 -2.09
CA GLU A 98 -14.08 -20.95 -2.50
C GLU A 98 -15.33 -20.08 -2.43
N HIS A 99 -15.48 -19.27 -1.38
CA HIS A 99 -16.61 -18.37 -1.23
C HIS A 99 -16.64 -17.32 -2.35
N ARG A 100 -15.49 -16.69 -2.66
CA ARG A 100 -15.37 -15.75 -3.79
C ARG A 100 -15.70 -16.41 -5.11
N ARG A 101 -15.23 -17.64 -5.35
CA ARG A 101 -15.56 -18.42 -6.56
C ARG A 101 -17.06 -18.70 -6.68
N LYS A 102 -17.70 -19.17 -5.60
CA LYS A 102 -19.15 -19.40 -5.56
C LYS A 102 -19.95 -18.12 -5.82
N GLN A 103 -19.50 -17.00 -5.24
CA GLN A 103 -20.13 -15.70 -5.45
C GLN A 103 -19.97 -15.22 -6.90
N ALA A 104 -18.81 -15.45 -7.53
CA ALA A 104 -18.58 -15.16 -8.94
C ALA A 104 -19.46 -16.04 -9.84
N GLU A 105 -19.56 -17.35 -9.58
CA GLU A 105 -20.44 -18.28 -10.31
C GLU A 105 -21.93 -17.89 -10.16
N LEU A 106 -22.35 -17.45 -8.97
CA LEU A 106 -23.70 -16.93 -8.75
C LEU A 106 -23.96 -15.63 -9.54
N LEU A 107 -22.98 -14.73 -9.59
CA LEU A 107 -23.07 -13.50 -10.39
C LEU A 107 -23.13 -13.80 -11.89
N GLU A 108 -22.37 -14.78 -12.37
CA GLU A 108 -22.41 -15.23 -13.76
C GLU A 108 -23.80 -15.79 -14.10
N LYS A 109 -24.32 -16.73 -13.29
CA LYS A 109 -25.68 -17.26 -13.44
C LYS A 109 -26.74 -16.16 -13.41
N ALA A 110 -26.62 -15.19 -12.50
CA ALA A 110 -27.54 -14.05 -12.42
C ALA A 110 -27.46 -13.17 -13.68
N GLN A 111 -26.27 -12.97 -14.25
CA GLN A 111 -26.09 -12.24 -15.50
C GLN A 111 -26.63 -13.00 -16.71
N GLU A 112 -26.49 -14.32 -16.75
CA GLU A 112 -27.07 -15.19 -17.79
C GLU A 112 -28.60 -15.14 -17.76
N ILE A 113 -29.21 -15.30 -16.58
CA ILE A 113 -30.66 -15.19 -16.40
C ILE A 113 -31.15 -13.81 -16.86
N ARG A 114 -30.43 -12.74 -16.47
CA ARG A 114 -30.78 -11.37 -16.88
C ARG A 114 -30.74 -11.20 -18.41
N GLN A 115 -29.73 -11.76 -19.08
CA GLN A 115 -29.60 -11.72 -20.54
C GLN A 115 -30.67 -12.54 -21.26
N GLN A 116 -31.10 -13.67 -20.69
CA GLN A 116 -32.21 -14.47 -21.23
C GLN A 116 -33.56 -13.79 -21.02
N SER A 117 -33.70 -12.97 -19.97
CA SER A 117 -34.94 -12.27 -19.62
C SER A 117 -35.13 -10.90 -20.31
N ASP A 118 -34.17 -10.42 -21.11
CA ASP A 118 -34.29 -9.15 -21.85
C ASP A 118 -35.00 -9.38 -23.21
N PRO A 119 -36.28 -9.01 -23.38
CA PRO A 119 -37.07 -9.29 -24.59
C PRO A 119 -36.70 -8.40 -25.79
N SER A 120 -35.64 -7.59 -25.69
CA SER A 120 -35.21 -6.67 -26.77
C SER A 120 -34.18 -7.26 -27.74
N SER A 121 -33.72 -8.50 -27.53
CA SER A 121 -32.68 -9.14 -28.34
C SER A 121 -33.20 -9.89 -29.59
N SER A 122 -34.52 -10.00 -29.78
CA SER A 122 -35.11 -10.75 -30.91
C SER A 122 -35.62 -9.87 -32.07
N SER A 123 -35.34 -8.56 -32.09
CA SER A 123 -35.69 -7.72 -33.25
C SER A 123 -34.46 -7.40 -34.11
N SER A 124 -34.46 -7.98 -35.30
CA SER A 124 -33.58 -7.71 -36.42
C SER A 124 -33.76 -6.27 -36.94
N SER A 125 -33.21 -5.30 -36.22
CA SER A 125 -32.96 -3.97 -36.79
C SER A 125 -31.64 -3.45 -36.26
N THR A 126 -30.69 -3.24 -37.16
CA THR A 126 -29.33 -2.78 -36.87
C THR A 126 -29.38 -1.42 -36.14
N PRO A 127 -29.05 -1.32 -34.84
CA PRO A 127 -28.82 -0.03 -34.24
C PRO A 127 -27.34 0.29 -34.49
N LYS A 128 -27.05 1.42 -35.15
CA LYS A 128 -25.73 2.04 -35.10
C LYS A 128 -25.42 2.40 -33.64
N VAL A 129 -24.90 1.45 -32.88
CA VAL A 129 -24.39 1.69 -31.54
C VAL A 129 -23.18 2.61 -31.71
N THR A 130 -23.29 3.83 -31.21
CA THR A 130 -22.19 4.78 -31.16
C THR A 130 -20.99 4.12 -30.46
N GLY A 131 -19.80 4.22 -31.05
CA GLY A 131 -18.63 3.40 -30.69
C GLY A 131 -18.22 3.41 -29.21
N LYS A 132 -18.66 4.41 -28.44
CA LYS A 132 -18.45 4.48 -26.99
C LYS A 132 -19.27 3.42 -26.22
N LYS A 133 -20.57 3.26 -26.52
CA LYS A 133 -21.43 2.27 -25.85
C LYS A 133 -21.05 0.82 -26.19
N ALA A 134 -20.60 0.56 -27.42
CA ALA A 134 -20.13 -0.77 -27.81
C ALA A 134 -18.83 -1.15 -27.08
N ARG A 135 -17.90 -0.20 -26.94
CA ARG A 135 -16.63 -0.39 -26.22
C ARG A 135 -16.85 -0.59 -24.73
N ASP A 136 -17.75 0.19 -24.12
CA ASP A 136 -18.12 0.02 -22.72
C ASP A 136 -18.75 -1.37 -22.47
N ASN A 137 -19.59 -1.86 -23.39
CA ASN A 137 -20.20 -3.18 -23.24
C ASN A 137 -19.20 -4.34 -23.46
N ALA A 138 -18.22 -4.17 -24.34
CA ALA A 138 -17.14 -5.14 -24.56
C ALA A 138 -16.21 -5.29 -23.33
N LEU A 139 -16.03 -4.23 -22.55
CA LEU A 139 -15.23 -4.27 -21.32
C LEU A 139 -15.99 -4.87 -20.12
N ARG A 140 -17.32 -4.94 -20.18
CA ARG A 140 -18.15 -5.47 -19.07
C ARG A 140 -18.06 -6.98 -18.90
N LYS A 141 -17.66 -7.71 -19.95
CA LYS A 141 -17.50 -9.16 -19.92
C LYS A 141 -16.03 -9.53 -20.11
N ARG A 142 -15.64 -10.66 -19.51
CA ARG A 142 -14.36 -11.31 -19.81
C ARG A 142 -14.41 -11.77 -21.26
N PHE A 143 -13.37 -11.43 -22.04
CA PHE A 143 -13.29 -11.81 -23.47
C PHE A 143 -12.36 -13.01 -23.71
N TRP A 144 -11.75 -13.54 -22.65
CA TRP A 144 -10.89 -14.73 -22.68
C TRP A 144 -11.49 -15.86 -21.85
N LYS A 145 -11.22 -17.10 -22.20
CA LYS A 145 -11.66 -18.26 -21.43
C LYS A 145 -10.51 -18.83 -20.61
N ASP A 146 -9.41 -19.14 -21.28
CA ASP A 146 -8.30 -19.87 -20.69
C ASP A 146 -7.08 -18.95 -20.52
N VAL A 147 -6.37 -19.09 -19.40
CA VAL A 147 -5.10 -18.39 -19.14
C VAL A 147 -4.01 -19.41 -18.93
N HIS A 148 -2.88 -19.25 -19.61
CA HIS A 148 -1.75 -20.17 -19.47
C HIS A 148 -0.42 -19.48 -19.71
N VAL A 149 0.64 -20.11 -19.21
CA VAL A 149 2.02 -19.64 -19.34
C VAL A 149 2.70 -20.40 -20.48
N ARG A 150 3.44 -19.71 -21.34
CA ARG A 150 4.27 -20.30 -22.39
C ARG A 150 5.69 -19.74 -22.31
N GLU A 151 6.67 -20.58 -22.61
CA GLU A 151 8.03 -20.14 -22.88
C GLU A 151 8.11 -19.70 -24.34
N VAL A 152 8.52 -18.46 -24.57
CA VAL A 152 8.66 -17.84 -25.91
C VAL A 152 9.95 -17.03 -25.94
N ASP A 153 10.83 -17.38 -26.87
CA ASP A 153 12.10 -16.68 -27.14
C ASP A 153 12.93 -16.43 -25.86
N GLY A 154 13.03 -17.44 -24.98
CA GLY A 154 13.82 -17.38 -23.75
C GLY A 154 13.19 -16.56 -22.62
N ALA A 155 11.87 -16.36 -22.63
CA ALA A 155 11.12 -15.70 -21.56
C ALA A 155 9.75 -16.37 -21.34
N TRP A 156 9.21 -16.24 -20.14
CA TRP A 156 7.84 -16.60 -19.83
C TRP A 156 6.86 -15.51 -20.29
N GLU A 157 5.82 -15.93 -21.00
CA GLU A 157 4.71 -15.08 -21.40
C GLU A 157 3.39 -15.65 -20.87
N VAL A 158 2.50 -14.76 -20.41
CA VAL A 158 1.13 -15.12 -20.06
C VAL A 158 0.24 -14.91 -21.28
N HIS A 159 -0.51 -15.93 -21.67
CA HIS A 159 -1.42 -15.90 -22.81
C HIS A 159 -2.87 -15.98 -22.34
N LEU A 160 -3.71 -15.08 -22.85
CA LEU A 160 -5.16 -15.08 -22.73
C LEU A 160 -5.72 -15.72 -24.01
N ASP A 161 -6.22 -16.94 -23.91
CA ASP A 161 -6.49 -17.84 -25.03
C ASP A 161 -5.28 -17.98 -25.97
N GLN A 162 -5.24 -17.26 -27.09
CA GLN A 162 -4.12 -17.29 -28.05
C GLN A 162 -3.36 -15.97 -28.10
N ARG A 163 -3.69 -15.01 -27.24
CA ARG A 163 -3.14 -13.65 -27.28
C ARG A 163 -2.20 -13.42 -26.10
N PRO A 164 -0.96 -12.96 -26.35
CA PRO A 164 -0.06 -12.63 -25.25
C PRO A 164 -0.57 -11.41 -24.48
N LEU A 165 -0.34 -11.42 -23.17
CA LEU A 165 -0.59 -10.29 -22.29
C LEU A 165 0.34 -9.13 -22.67
N ARG A 166 -0.20 -7.91 -22.70
CA ARG A 166 0.52 -6.71 -23.16
C ARG A 166 0.48 -5.59 -22.14
N ARG A 167 1.55 -4.79 -22.12
CA ARG A 167 1.65 -3.60 -21.28
C ARG A 167 0.61 -2.54 -21.69
N PRO A 168 -0.02 -1.83 -20.72
CA PRO A 168 -1.05 -0.85 -21.04
C PRO A 168 -0.56 0.31 -21.93
N ASN A 169 0.66 0.78 -21.71
CA ASN A 169 1.19 2.00 -22.35
C ASN A 169 1.90 1.69 -23.68
N THR A 170 2.92 0.84 -23.67
CA THR A 170 3.76 0.56 -24.85
C THR A 170 3.14 -0.46 -25.80
N LYS A 171 2.20 -1.29 -25.32
CA LYS A 171 1.61 -2.44 -26.04
C LYS A 171 2.58 -3.59 -26.29
N ASP A 172 3.80 -3.54 -25.78
CA ASP A 172 4.72 -4.68 -25.84
C ASP A 172 4.22 -5.84 -25.00
N ILE A 173 4.70 -7.03 -25.32
CA ILE A 173 4.35 -8.25 -24.61
C ILE A 173 5.01 -8.21 -23.22
N VAL A 174 4.27 -8.63 -22.20
CA VAL A 174 4.83 -8.81 -20.86
C VAL A 174 5.70 -10.06 -20.88
N ARG A 175 7.03 -9.87 -20.86
CA ARG A 175 8.02 -10.94 -20.87
C ARG A 175 8.66 -11.05 -19.49
N VAL A 176 8.55 -12.21 -18.86
CA VAL A 176 9.10 -12.49 -17.53
C VAL A 176 10.34 -13.39 -17.68
N PRO A 177 11.45 -13.14 -16.98
CA PRO A 177 12.66 -13.96 -17.07
C PRO A 177 12.39 -15.44 -16.76
N LEU A 178 13.11 -16.36 -17.42
CA LEU A 178 12.96 -17.81 -17.18
C LEU A 178 13.25 -18.23 -15.75
N SER A 179 14.08 -17.45 -15.03
CA SER A 179 14.33 -17.65 -13.61
C SER A 179 13.08 -17.44 -12.74
N LYS A 180 12.01 -16.82 -13.23
CA LYS A 180 10.83 -16.46 -12.42
C LYS A 180 9.56 -17.22 -12.82
N PRO A 181 9.54 -18.57 -12.83
CA PRO A 181 8.35 -19.34 -13.22
C PRO A 181 7.18 -19.16 -12.24
N LEU A 182 7.46 -18.96 -10.95
CA LEU A 182 6.44 -18.71 -9.93
C LEU A 182 5.73 -17.37 -10.16
N LEU A 183 6.47 -16.33 -10.54
CA LEU A 183 5.90 -15.04 -10.89
C LEU A 183 5.01 -15.14 -12.14
N ALA A 184 5.48 -15.81 -13.18
CA ALA A 184 4.68 -16.04 -14.39
C ALA A 184 3.39 -16.80 -14.12
N THR A 185 3.46 -17.83 -13.26
CA THR A 185 2.28 -18.59 -12.83
C THR A 185 1.33 -17.73 -11.98
N ALA A 186 1.86 -16.91 -11.08
CA ALA A 186 1.06 -15.99 -10.27
C ALA A 186 0.34 -14.94 -11.13
N LEU A 187 0.98 -14.42 -12.17
CA LEU A 187 0.33 -13.56 -13.17
C LEU A 187 -0.79 -14.28 -13.90
N ALA A 188 -0.59 -15.54 -14.30
CA ALA A 188 -1.65 -16.33 -14.94
C ALA A 188 -2.87 -16.49 -14.01
N ILE A 189 -2.64 -16.78 -12.72
CA ILE A 189 -3.71 -16.87 -11.70
C ILE A 189 -4.40 -15.52 -11.52
N GLU A 190 -3.64 -14.42 -11.44
CA GLU A 190 -4.20 -13.07 -11.31
C GLU A 190 -5.20 -12.77 -12.43
N TRP A 191 -4.86 -13.11 -13.68
CA TRP A 191 -5.73 -12.91 -14.84
C TRP A 191 -6.87 -13.94 -14.95
N ASP A 192 -6.67 -15.15 -14.45
CA ASP A 192 -7.73 -16.17 -14.41
C ASP A 192 -8.81 -15.85 -13.38
N MET A 193 -8.47 -15.15 -12.30
CA MET A 193 -9.42 -14.72 -11.26
C MET A 193 -10.28 -13.52 -11.67
N LEU A 194 -9.99 -12.87 -12.80
CA LEU A 194 -10.79 -11.73 -13.28
C LEU A 194 -12.10 -12.22 -13.90
N VAL A 195 -13.19 -11.58 -13.49
CA VAL A 195 -14.56 -11.85 -13.95
C VAL A 195 -14.93 -10.95 -15.14
N SER A 196 -14.22 -9.83 -15.35
CA SER A 196 -14.44 -8.95 -16.51
C SER A 196 -13.19 -8.24 -16.98
N ALA A 197 -13.18 -7.83 -18.25
CA ALA A 197 -12.09 -7.02 -18.80
C ALA A 197 -11.97 -5.64 -18.14
N GLN A 198 -13.05 -5.11 -17.56
CA GLN A 198 -13.01 -3.87 -16.77
C GLN A 198 -12.24 -4.05 -15.46
N GLN A 199 -12.25 -5.25 -14.85
CA GLN A 199 -11.43 -5.49 -13.67
C GLN A 199 -9.94 -5.43 -13.98
N ALA A 200 -9.53 -5.82 -15.19
CA ALA A 200 -8.14 -5.69 -15.66
C ALA A 200 -7.67 -4.22 -15.79
N THR A 201 -8.56 -3.23 -15.70
CA THR A 201 -8.16 -1.80 -15.67
C THR A 201 -8.03 -1.27 -14.24
N ARG A 202 -8.33 -2.08 -13.21
CA ARG A 202 -8.27 -1.68 -11.80
C ARG A 202 -7.00 -2.21 -11.18
N GLN A 203 -6.09 -1.30 -10.82
CA GLN A 203 -4.76 -1.65 -10.30
C GLN A 203 -4.81 -2.57 -9.07
N HIS A 204 -5.79 -2.41 -8.18
CA HIS A 204 -5.96 -3.25 -7.00
C HIS A 204 -6.40 -4.70 -7.31
N LEU A 205 -6.87 -4.98 -8.53
CA LEU A 205 -7.23 -6.33 -8.99
C LEU A 205 -6.15 -6.97 -9.85
N ILE A 206 -5.16 -6.19 -10.32
CA ILE A 206 -4.00 -6.67 -11.06
C ILE A 206 -2.67 -6.13 -10.49
N PRO A 207 -2.43 -6.27 -9.17
CA PRO A 207 -1.24 -5.73 -8.52
C PRO A 207 0.08 -6.30 -9.07
N LEU A 208 0.15 -7.60 -9.37
CA LEU A 208 1.36 -8.24 -9.89
C LEU A 208 1.64 -7.78 -11.31
N THR A 209 0.62 -7.74 -12.19
CA THR A 209 0.79 -7.23 -13.54
C THR A 209 1.28 -5.78 -13.52
N SER A 210 0.71 -4.94 -12.66
CA SER A 210 1.14 -3.55 -12.51
C SER A 210 2.60 -3.44 -12.07
N LEU A 211 3.02 -4.31 -11.14
CA LEU A 211 4.38 -4.34 -10.61
C LEU A 211 5.40 -4.89 -11.62
N VAL A 212 5.04 -5.91 -12.39
CA VAL A 212 5.88 -6.44 -13.47
C VAL A 212 6.02 -5.43 -14.60
N CYS A 213 4.93 -4.78 -15.01
CA CYS A 213 5.00 -3.69 -15.98
C CYS A 213 5.92 -2.57 -15.46
N ARG A 214 5.85 -2.24 -14.17
CA ARG A 214 6.73 -1.25 -13.55
C ARG A 214 8.21 -1.64 -13.64
N ALA A 215 8.56 -2.90 -13.40
CA ALA A 215 9.94 -3.38 -13.53
C ALA A 215 10.43 -3.32 -14.99
N LEU A 216 9.58 -3.69 -15.95
CA LEU A 216 9.90 -3.61 -17.37
C LEU A 216 10.04 -2.17 -17.86
N ASP A 217 9.19 -1.26 -17.38
CA ASP A 217 9.27 0.16 -17.73
C ASP A 217 10.56 0.81 -17.17
N ILE A 218 11.09 0.32 -16.04
CA ILE A 218 12.43 0.72 -15.54
C ILE A 218 13.52 0.16 -16.44
N ALA A 219 13.43 -1.11 -16.84
CA ALA A 219 14.42 -1.73 -17.72
C ALA A 219 14.52 -1.01 -19.07
N ASP A 220 13.37 -0.68 -19.68
CA ASP A 220 13.34 0.05 -20.95
C ASP A 220 13.94 1.45 -20.82
N ASP A 221 13.69 2.16 -19.70
CA ASP A 221 14.26 3.50 -19.49
C ASP A 221 15.77 3.47 -19.22
N ASP A 222 16.26 2.40 -18.58
CA ASP A 222 17.69 2.14 -18.39
C ASP A 222 18.37 1.81 -19.73
N ASP A 223 17.77 0.96 -20.57
CA ASP A 223 18.27 0.63 -21.92
C ASP A 223 18.29 1.86 -22.84
N ASP A 224 17.27 2.73 -22.72
CA ASP A 224 17.23 4.02 -23.43
C ASP A 224 18.30 5.01 -22.92
N ASP A 225 18.75 4.91 -21.67
CA ASP A 225 19.79 5.78 -21.11
C ASP A 225 21.22 5.37 -21.55
N ASP A 226 21.43 4.10 -21.88
CA ASP A 226 22.70 3.58 -22.40
C ASP A 226 22.94 3.94 -23.89
N ASP A 227 21.93 4.44 -24.61
CA ASP A 227 22.09 4.97 -25.96
C ASP A 227 22.57 6.43 -25.92
N ASP A 228 23.82 6.67 -26.36
CA ASP A 228 24.49 7.98 -26.40
C ASP A 228 23.61 9.10 -27.01
N ALA A 229 22.73 8.76 -27.97
CA ALA A 229 21.84 9.71 -28.62
C ALA A 229 20.62 10.10 -27.75
N ALA A 230 20.12 9.18 -26.92
CA ALA A 230 18.99 9.38 -26.03
C ALA A 230 19.40 10.06 -24.71
N ALA A 231 20.59 9.74 -24.18
CA ALA A 231 21.20 10.45 -23.05
C ALA A 231 21.37 11.96 -23.36
N ALA A 232 21.87 12.31 -24.56
CA ALA A 232 22.01 13.68 -25.01
C ALA A 232 20.67 14.42 -25.24
N ALA A 233 19.58 13.68 -25.47
CA ALA A 233 18.24 14.23 -25.65
C ALA A 233 17.52 14.52 -24.31
N LYS A 234 17.80 13.75 -23.25
CA LYS A 234 17.29 14.02 -21.89
C LYS A 234 17.97 15.24 -21.25
N GLU A 235 19.28 15.43 -21.47
CA GLU A 235 20.04 16.59 -20.97
C GLU A 235 19.48 17.96 -21.45
N LYS A 236 18.77 17.98 -22.59
CA LYS A 236 18.23 19.21 -23.21
C LYS A 236 16.79 19.58 -22.82
N GLY A 237 16.20 18.94 -21.80
CA GLY A 237 14.94 19.42 -21.21
C GLY A 237 13.82 18.39 -21.07
N LYS A 238 14.14 17.09 -21.03
CA LYS A 238 13.19 16.04 -20.61
C LYS A 238 13.55 15.62 -19.20
N GLY A 239 12.54 15.40 -18.35
CA GLY A 239 12.71 15.15 -16.92
C GLY A 239 13.71 14.04 -16.59
N GLU A 240 14.13 14.02 -15.34
CA GLU A 240 14.98 12.98 -14.77
C GLU A 240 14.50 11.56 -15.12
N GLY A 241 15.46 10.68 -15.42
CA GLY A 241 15.22 9.25 -15.68
C GLY A 241 14.48 8.57 -14.53
N LEU A 242 13.79 7.48 -14.85
CA LEU A 242 12.87 6.84 -13.95
C LEU A 242 13.56 6.32 -12.69
N ARG A 243 14.71 5.66 -12.87
CA ARG A 243 15.55 5.15 -11.78
C ARG A 243 15.98 6.24 -10.81
N ALA A 244 16.48 7.36 -11.34
CA ALA A 244 16.90 8.49 -10.51
C ALA A 244 15.70 9.12 -9.77
N GLY A 245 14.54 9.19 -10.41
CA GLY A 245 13.30 9.65 -9.78
C GLY A 245 12.86 8.76 -8.62
N ILE A 246 12.92 7.44 -8.79
CA ILE A 246 12.65 6.47 -7.73
C ILE A 246 13.68 6.61 -6.61
N ALA A 247 14.98 6.67 -6.93
CA ALA A 247 16.04 6.81 -5.92
C ALA A 247 15.85 8.06 -5.07
N ARG A 248 15.52 9.20 -5.67
CA ARG A 248 15.22 10.42 -4.92
C ARG A 248 14.01 10.25 -4.00
N MET A 249 12.96 9.58 -4.47
CA MET A 249 11.79 9.29 -3.65
C MET A 249 12.15 8.41 -2.45
N LEU A 250 12.91 7.34 -2.67
CA LEU A 250 13.37 6.42 -1.62
C LEU A 250 14.25 7.11 -0.57
N LEU A 251 15.14 8.02 -0.98
CA LEU A 251 15.95 8.80 -0.04
C LEU A 251 15.14 9.78 0.80
N ARG A 252 13.96 10.23 0.34
CA ARG A 252 13.04 11.00 1.20
C ARG A 252 12.41 10.12 2.27
N TYR A 253 12.10 8.86 1.95
CA TYR A 253 11.62 7.89 2.94
C TYR A 253 12.70 7.53 3.96
N LEU A 254 13.99 7.56 3.60
CA LEU A 254 15.08 7.39 4.58
C LEU A 254 15.07 8.50 5.64
N ASP A 255 14.85 9.75 5.21
CA ASP A 255 14.73 10.91 6.11
C ASP A 255 13.43 10.90 6.93
N THR A 256 12.51 9.97 6.69
CA THR A 256 11.23 9.83 7.43
C THR A 256 10.92 8.36 7.70
N ASP A 257 11.94 7.54 7.90
CA ASP A 257 11.75 6.10 8.00
C ASP A 257 10.99 5.76 9.28
N SER A 258 9.93 4.96 9.17
CA SER A 258 9.09 4.58 10.31
C SER A 258 9.87 3.85 11.41
N LEU A 259 10.95 3.12 11.09
CA LEU A 259 11.80 2.47 12.09
C LEU A 259 12.72 3.45 12.83
N LEU A 260 12.97 4.63 12.25
CA LEU A 260 13.85 5.66 12.82
C LEU A 260 13.07 6.77 13.52
N CYS A 261 11.74 6.66 13.57
CA CYS A 261 10.86 7.61 14.23
C CYS A 261 10.32 6.99 15.51
N TRP A 262 10.87 7.38 16.65
CA TRP A 262 10.55 6.77 17.93
C TRP A 262 9.60 7.64 18.76
N ALA A 263 8.73 6.97 19.51
CA ALA A 263 7.92 7.62 20.51
C ALA A 263 8.80 8.34 21.55
N PRO A 264 8.32 9.45 22.13
CA PRO A 264 8.98 10.10 23.25
C PRO A 264 9.21 9.13 24.42
N PRO A 265 10.14 9.44 25.33
CA PRO A 265 10.30 8.67 26.56
C PRO A 265 8.95 8.53 27.29
N PRO A 266 8.60 7.31 27.77
CA PRO A 266 7.29 7.07 28.37
C PRO A 266 7.11 7.93 29.62
N GLY A 267 5.97 8.61 29.72
CA GLY A 267 5.54 9.28 30.94
C GLY A 267 5.00 8.31 31.98
N GLU A 268 4.64 8.83 33.15
CA GLU A 268 4.11 8.04 34.28
C GLU A 268 2.85 7.23 33.92
N HIS A 269 2.05 7.72 32.98
CA HIS A 269 0.80 7.08 32.52
C HIS A 269 0.96 6.21 31.26
N ASP A 270 2.12 6.25 30.60
CA ASP A 270 2.37 5.49 29.36
C ASP A 270 2.90 4.08 29.64
N LEU A 271 3.41 3.87 30.85
CA LEU A 271 3.91 2.60 31.34
C LEU A 271 2.76 1.59 31.46
N PRO A 272 2.89 0.39 30.90
CA PRO A 272 1.88 -0.65 31.09
C PRO A 272 1.71 -0.99 32.57
N PRO A 273 0.47 -1.23 33.05
CA PRO A 273 0.18 -1.44 34.47
C PRO A 273 0.89 -2.67 35.08
N GLU A 274 1.42 -3.59 34.27
CA GLU A 274 2.11 -4.81 34.70
C GLU A 274 3.46 -5.01 33.99
N GLY A 275 4.42 -4.08 34.15
CA GLY A 275 5.82 -4.32 33.72
C GLY A 275 6.02 -4.61 32.22
N GLY A 276 5.05 -4.24 31.38
CA GLY A 276 5.10 -4.44 29.94
C GLY A 276 6.09 -3.49 29.25
N GLU A 277 6.58 -3.90 28.09
CA GLU A 277 7.47 -3.11 27.23
C GLU A 277 6.75 -1.84 26.71
N SER A 278 7.40 -0.68 26.81
CA SER A 278 6.85 0.57 26.25
C SER A 278 6.86 0.52 24.72
N LEU A 279 6.04 1.36 24.07
CA LEU A 279 6.05 1.48 22.61
C LEU A 279 7.46 1.84 22.10
N ARG A 280 8.12 2.78 22.80
CA ARG A 280 9.47 3.22 22.47
C ARG A 280 10.48 2.08 22.53
N ASP A 281 10.42 1.25 23.56
CA ASP A 281 11.35 0.12 23.71
C ASP A 281 11.15 -0.91 22.58
N ARG A 282 9.89 -1.18 22.18
CA ARG A 282 9.58 -2.03 21.01
C ARG A 282 10.15 -1.47 19.72
N GLN A 283 9.95 -0.18 19.48
CA GLN A 283 10.45 0.51 18.29
C GLN A 283 11.98 0.48 18.23
N LYS A 284 12.65 0.78 19.34
CA LYS A 284 14.11 0.73 19.45
C LYS A 284 14.67 -0.66 19.16
N ARG A 285 14.15 -1.68 19.83
CA ARG A 285 14.60 -3.06 19.65
C ARG A 285 14.46 -3.52 18.19
N ALA A 286 13.31 -3.23 17.57
CA ALA A 286 13.07 -3.55 16.17
C ALA A 286 14.01 -2.78 15.23
N ALA A 287 14.24 -1.49 15.49
CA ALA A 287 15.16 -0.67 14.72
C ALA A 287 16.61 -1.16 14.85
N GLU A 288 17.07 -1.48 16.05
CA GLU A 288 18.42 -1.99 16.32
C GLU A 288 18.68 -3.32 15.60
N GLU A 289 17.70 -4.22 15.57
CA GLU A 289 17.80 -5.49 14.84
C GLU A 289 17.96 -5.28 13.33
N VAL A 290 17.12 -4.43 12.75
CA VAL A 290 17.15 -4.15 11.30
C VAL A 290 18.39 -3.35 10.93
N VAL A 291 18.67 -2.25 11.63
CA VAL A 291 19.84 -1.40 11.39
C VAL A 291 21.12 -2.21 11.57
N GLY A 292 21.24 -3.01 12.63
CA GLY A 292 22.40 -3.85 12.87
C GLY A 292 22.65 -4.86 11.75
N PHE A 293 21.58 -5.45 11.19
CA PHE A 293 21.72 -6.29 10.00
C PHE A 293 22.18 -5.48 8.78
N LEU A 294 21.54 -4.34 8.51
CA LEU A 294 21.84 -3.53 7.33
C LEU A 294 23.26 -2.97 7.38
N THR A 295 23.72 -2.43 8.51
CA THR A 295 25.07 -1.88 8.66
C THR A 295 26.16 -2.95 8.73
N SER A 296 25.82 -4.21 9.01
CA SER A 296 26.80 -5.31 9.00
C SER A 296 26.88 -6.05 7.67
N ARG A 297 25.78 -6.14 6.91
CA ARG A 297 25.67 -6.97 5.70
C ARG A 297 25.49 -6.20 4.41
N VAL A 298 24.75 -5.09 4.45
CA VAL A 298 24.33 -4.37 3.24
C VAL A 298 25.16 -3.11 3.04
N TRP A 299 25.34 -2.33 4.11
CA TRP A 299 26.09 -1.07 4.11
C TRP A 299 27.14 -1.01 5.24
N PRO A 300 28.22 -1.83 5.17
CA PRO A 300 29.32 -1.79 6.13
C PRO A 300 29.87 -0.38 6.35
N GLY A 301 29.91 0.05 7.61
CA GLY A 301 30.48 1.35 8.01
C GLY A 301 29.55 2.56 7.84
N VAL A 302 28.29 2.36 7.45
CA VAL A 302 27.28 3.42 7.42
C VAL A 302 26.70 3.64 8.82
N GLU A 303 26.56 4.91 9.20
CA GLU A 303 25.89 5.34 10.42
C GLU A 303 24.43 5.69 10.11
N ILE A 304 23.50 4.99 10.77
CA ILE A 304 22.07 5.21 10.66
C ILE A 304 21.56 5.55 12.06
N GLU A 305 21.24 6.82 12.27
CA GLU A 305 20.70 7.32 13.52
C GLU A 305 19.17 7.45 13.50
N PRO A 306 18.52 7.53 14.68
CA PRO A 306 17.12 7.91 14.78
C PRO A 306 16.89 9.30 14.18
N VAL A 307 15.86 9.40 13.36
CA VAL A 307 15.47 10.61 12.64
C VAL A 307 14.59 11.50 13.53
N LEU A 308 13.72 10.88 14.34
CA LEU A 308 12.88 11.52 15.35
C LEU A 308 12.99 10.73 16.66
N ASP A 309 13.30 11.40 17.76
CA ASP A 309 13.52 10.78 19.07
C ASP A 309 12.64 11.35 20.20
N GLY A 310 11.65 12.19 19.83
CA GLY A 310 10.65 12.77 20.73
C GLY A 310 10.91 14.23 21.14
N GLU A 311 12.12 14.76 20.92
CA GLU A 311 12.48 16.14 21.27
C GLU A 311 12.10 17.17 20.18
N SER A 312 11.86 16.69 18.96
CA SER A 312 11.52 17.50 17.79
C SER A 312 10.40 16.85 16.99
N ILE A 313 9.57 17.68 16.35
CA ILE A 313 8.59 17.23 15.34
C ILE A 313 9.23 17.19 13.95
N MET A 314 10.35 17.90 13.75
CA MET A 314 11.05 17.97 12.48
C MET A 314 12.10 16.86 12.39
N PRO A 315 12.00 15.97 11.39
CA PRO A 315 12.99 14.92 11.11
C PRO A 315 14.40 15.47 10.92
N ARG A 316 15.40 14.82 11.51
CA ARG A 316 16.82 15.08 11.22
C ARG A 316 17.21 14.34 9.94
N SER A 317 17.96 15.00 9.07
CA SER A 317 18.52 14.31 7.90
C SER A 317 19.77 13.52 8.27
N HIS A 318 20.00 12.42 7.55
CA HIS A 318 21.19 11.59 7.70
C HIS A 318 22.46 12.28 7.17
N PRO A 319 23.65 11.89 7.66
CA PRO A 319 24.92 12.36 7.10
C PRO A 319 24.99 12.18 5.58
N GLU A 320 25.59 13.15 4.89
CA GLU A 320 25.66 13.12 3.42
C GLU A 320 26.35 11.85 2.90
N PHE A 321 27.38 11.39 3.61
CA PHE A 321 28.07 10.13 3.32
C PHE A 321 27.10 8.92 3.34
N THR A 322 26.29 8.78 4.40
CA THR A 322 25.25 7.74 4.50
C THR A 322 24.28 7.79 3.32
N ARG A 323 23.81 8.99 2.98
CA ARG A 323 22.87 9.19 1.86
C ARG A 323 23.49 8.80 0.53
N GLN A 324 24.75 9.17 0.28
CA GLN A 324 25.47 8.84 -0.96
C GLN A 324 25.70 7.32 -1.10
N ILE A 325 26.06 6.63 -0.02
CA ILE A 325 26.22 5.17 -0.05
C ILE A 325 24.88 4.47 -0.35
N ILE A 326 23.81 4.85 0.36
CA ILE A 326 22.48 4.27 0.14
C ILE A 326 21.97 4.61 -1.26
N GLN A 327 22.19 5.83 -1.74
CA GLN A 327 21.85 6.23 -3.10
C GLN A 327 22.58 5.38 -4.14
N GLY A 328 23.91 5.24 -4.02
CA GLY A 328 24.70 4.41 -4.91
C GLY A 328 24.23 2.97 -4.93
N TRP A 329 23.87 2.43 -3.75
CA TRP A 329 23.31 1.09 -3.62
C TRP A 329 21.95 0.95 -4.35
N ILE A 330 21.03 1.91 -4.16
CA ILE A 330 19.74 1.94 -4.86
C ILE A 330 19.93 2.02 -6.38
N MET A 331 20.87 2.86 -6.84
CA MET A 331 21.16 3.03 -8.26
C MET A 331 21.70 1.75 -8.90
N GLY A 332 22.38 0.89 -8.13
CA GLY A 332 22.91 -0.39 -8.61
C GLY A 332 21.90 -1.56 -8.63
N LEU A 333 20.66 -1.36 -8.18
CA LEU A 333 19.64 -2.42 -8.17
C LEU A 333 19.21 -2.79 -9.59
N SER A 334 18.92 -4.06 -9.84
CA SER A 334 18.24 -4.44 -11.08
C SER A 334 16.85 -3.79 -11.18
N PRO A 335 16.27 -3.67 -12.39
CA PRO A 335 14.91 -3.12 -12.55
C PRO A 335 13.84 -3.84 -11.70
N TRP A 336 13.98 -5.15 -11.54
CA TRP A 336 13.11 -5.99 -10.71
C TRP A 336 13.27 -5.70 -9.22
N GLU A 337 14.51 -5.57 -8.75
CA GLU A 337 14.79 -5.22 -7.35
C GLU A 337 14.35 -3.80 -7.04
N LEU A 338 14.56 -2.84 -7.94
CA LEU A 338 14.17 -1.45 -7.75
C LEU A 338 12.65 -1.28 -7.70
N ALA A 339 11.91 -1.94 -8.60
CA ALA A 339 10.44 -1.96 -8.55
C ALA A 339 9.92 -2.64 -7.26
N GLY A 340 10.58 -3.72 -6.84
CA GLY A 340 10.29 -4.41 -5.58
C GLY A 340 10.53 -3.50 -4.36
N LEU A 341 11.66 -2.80 -4.34
CA LEU A 341 11.99 -1.84 -3.29
C LEU A 341 10.98 -0.70 -3.23
N GLU A 342 10.69 -0.07 -4.38
CA GLU A 342 9.69 0.99 -4.50
C GLU A 342 8.35 0.54 -3.92
N ARG A 343 7.88 -0.65 -4.29
CA ARG A 343 6.64 -1.23 -3.74
C ARG A 343 6.72 -1.46 -2.24
N GLY A 344 7.82 -2.04 -1.75
CA GLY A 344 8.01 -2.34 -0.33
C GLY A 344 8.04 -1.07 0.53
N VAL A 345 8.73 -0.03 0.09
CA VAL A 345 8.81 1.26 0.79
C VAL A 345 7.47 1.95 0.85
N LEU A 346 6.73 2.00 -0.27
CA LEU A 346 5.40 2.61 -0.29
C LEU A 346 4.41 1.85 0.62
N ALA A 347 4.50 0.52 0.67
CA ALA A 347 3.66 -0.31 1.52
C ALA A 347 3.99 -0.15 3.01
N GLY A 348 5.26 -0.28 3.37
CA GLY A 348 5.74 -0.22 4.76
C GLY A 348 5.99 1.19 5.30
N LYS A 349 5.88 2.21 4.45
CA LYS A 349 6.18 3.63 4.74
C LYS A 349 7.59 3.83 5.34
N GLY A 350 8.55 2.99 4.93
CA GLY A 350 9.93 3.01 5.43
C GLY A 350 10.87 2.28 4.48
N LEU A 351 12.08 2.81 4.31
CA LEU A 351 13.12 2.25 3.47
C LEU A 351 13.78 1.03 4.11
N LEU A 352 14.16 1.10 5.38
CA LEU A 352 15.00 0.09 6.03
C LEU A 352 14.32 -1.28 6.11
N GLY A 353 13.05 -1.32 6.52
CA GLY A 353 12.27 -2.56 6.56
C GLY A 353 12.07 -3.19 5.17
N ALA A 354 11.87 -2.35 4.14
CA ALA A 354 11.74 -2.82 2.75
C ALA A 354 13.05 -3.35 2.19
N VAL A 355 14.18 -2.69 2.49
CA VAL A 355 15.52 -3.19 2.13
C VAL A 355 15.78 -4.52 2.81
N ARG A 356 15.48 -4.65 4.11
CA ARG A 356 15.65 -5.92 4.83
C ARG A 356 14.87 -7.06 4.18
N LEU A 357 13.62 -6.82 3.79
CA LEU A 357 12.83 -7.82 3.06
C LEU A 357 13.41 -8.12 1.67
N LEU A 358 13.79 -7.09 0.93
CA LEU A 358 14.29 -7.22 -0.44
C LEU A 358 15.55 -8.07 -0.50
N VAL A 359 16.56 -7.72 0.29
CA VAL A 359 17.86 -8.41 0.25
C VAL A 359 17.77 -9.85 0.72
N GLU A 360 16.81 -10.14 1.59
CA GLU A 360 16.55 -11.50 2.05
C GLU A 360 15.96 -12.37 0.93
N TRP A 361 15.19 -11.81 -0.01
CA TRP A 361 14.47 -12.62 -1.02
C TRP A 361 14.96 -12.47 -2.46
N SER A 362 15.75 -11.43 -2.76
CA SER A 362 16.27 -11.21 -4.11
C SER A 362 17.15 -12.35 -4.58
N GLU A 363 17.01 -12.72 -5.86
CA GLU A 363 17.95 -13.61 -6.56
C GLU A 363 19.08 -12.85 -7.27
N GLY A 364 19.04 -11.52 -7.27
CA GLY A 364 20.03 -10.66 -7.91
C GLY A 364 21.30 -10.46 -7.07
N PHE A 365 22.15 -9.54 -7.51
CA PHE A 365 23.44 -9.23 -6.86
C PHE A 365 23.30 -8.93 -5.36
N VAL A 366 22.23 -8.24 -4.95
CA VAL A 366 22.03 -7.87 -3.54
C VAL A 366 21.60 -9.03 -2.65
N GLY A 367 21.00 -10.09 -3.22
CA GLY A 367 20.68 -11.32 -2.49
C GLY A 367 21.87 -12.28 -2.48
N ALA A 368 22.53 -12.45 -3.64
CA ALA A 368 23.71 -13.31 -3.78
C ALA A 368 24.90 -12.84 -2.91
N GLY A 369 25.05 -11.51 -2.72
CA GLY A 369 26.10 -10.93 -1.89
C GLY A 369 25.99 -11.24 -0.39
N ILE A 370 24.84 -11.70 0.09
CA ILE A 370 24.61 -12.02 1.53
C ILE A 370 24.81 -13.53 1.82
N GLY A 371 24.84 -14.37 0.77
CA GLY A 371 25.13 -15.81 0.83
C GLY A 371 23.98 -16.69 1.36
N ASP A 372 24.04 -18.00 1.10
CA ASP A 372 23.03 -18.99 1.54
C ASP A 372 22.79 -19.06 3.06
N GLY A 373 23.72 -18.53 3.86
CA GLY A 373 23.62 -18.39 5.32
C GLY A 373 23.04 -17.05 5.80
N ALA A 374 22.49 -16.23 4.90
CA ALA A 374 22.05 -14.84 5.13
C ALA A 374 20.89 -14.64 6.11
N SER A 375 20.12 -15.69 6.41
CA SER A 375 19.19 -15.61 7.52
C SER A 375 19.92 -15.39 8.85
N GLY A 376 21.26 -15.59 8.91
CA GLY A 376 21.96 -15.79 10.17
C GLY A 376 21.42 -16.99 10.94
N ALA A 377 20.46 -17.70 10.34
CA ALA A 377 19.69 -18.73 10.95
C ALA A 377 20.59 -19.93 11.07
N ALA A 378 20.85 -20.34 12.30
CA ALA A 378 21.14 -21.75 12.50
C ALA A 378 20.06 -22.58 11.80
N PRO A 379 20.36 -23.77 11.26
CA PRO A 379 19.35 -24.63 10.65
C PRO A 379 18.14 -24.79 11.60
N GLY A 380 17.00 -24.18 11.22
CA GLY A 380 15.78 -24.11 12.03
C GLY A 380 15.31 -22.70 12.44
N GLU A 381 16.12 -21.64 12.26
CA GLU A 381 15.67 -20.26 12.55
C GLU A 381 14.78 -19.71 11.42
N LYS A 382 13.78 -18.93 11.83
CA LYS A 382 12.76 -18.40 10.94
C LYS A 382 13.36 -17.29 10.08
N ARG A 383 13.32 -17.48 8.76
CA ARG A 383 13.75 -16.47 7.78
C ARG A 383 12.90 -15.20 7.93
N PHE A 384 13.54 -14.04 7.79
CA PHE A 384 12.82 -12.77 7.72
C PHE A 384 11.92 -12.74 6.47
N GLY A 385 10.61 -12.66 6.67
CA GLY A 385 9.63 -12.78 5.61
C GLY A 385 8.60 -11.66 5.62
N VAL A 386 7.54 -11.88 4.84
CA VAL A 386 6.40 -10.97 4.71
C VAL A 386 5.78 -10.65 6.06
N GLU A 387 5.67 -11.65 6.94
CA GLU A 387 5.06 -11.49 8.26
C GLU A 387 5.92 -10.65 9.21
N GLU A 388 7.24 -10.84 9.16
CA GLU A 388 8.19 -10.05 9.94
C GLU A 388 8.19 -8.59 9.45
N ALA A 389 8.25 -8.37 8.13
CA ALA A 389 8.19 -7.05 7.54
C ALA A 389 6.86 -6.32 7.82
N ALA A 390 5.73 -7.04 7.78
CA ALA A 390 4.43 -6.47 8.12
C ALA A 390 4.37 -6.06 9.60
N ARG A 391 4.86 -6.89 10.52
CA ARG A 391 4.95 -6.53 11.95
C ARG A 391 5.84 -5.32 12.19
N LEU A 392 6.97 -5.20 11.47
CA LEU A 392 7.84 -4.02 11.57
C LEU A 392 7.12 -2.74 11.15
N ALA A 393 6.37 -2.77 10.06
CA ALA A 393 5.62 -1.60 9.59
C ALA A 393 4.40 -1.27 10.47
N SER A 394 3.92 -2.24 11.27
CA SER A 394 2.73 -2.11 12.12
C SER A 394 3.04 -2.07 13.62
N ILE A 395 4.29 -1.85 14.06
CA ILE A 395 4.69 -1.91 15.49
C ILE A 395 3.76 -1.08 16.38
N GLU A 396 3.49 0.16 15.97
CA GLU A 396 2.64 1.05 16.73
C GLU A 396 1.18 0.61 16.72
N VAL A 397 0.63 0.30 15.54
CA VAL A 397 -0.76 -0.18 15.41
C VAL A 397 -0.98 -1.46 16.24
N ASP A 398 -0.05 -2.41 16.19
CA ASP A 398 -0.10 -3.66 16.96
C ASP A 398 -0.03 -3.39 18.47
N TRP A 399 0.77 -2.41 18.90
CA TRP A 399 0.84 -2.02 20.31
C TRP A 399 -0.44 -1.33 20.78
N GLN A 400 -0.98 -0.42 19.98
CA GLN A 400 -2.20 0.34 20.28
C GLN A 400 -3.43 -0.58 20.31
N THR A 401 -3.58 -1.46 19.32
CA THR A 401 -4.69 -2.42 19.27
C THR A 401 -4.60 -3.47 20.38
N GLY A 402 -3.39 -3.84 20.80
CA GLY A 402 -3.19 -4.67 21.99
C GLY A 402 -3.63 -4.01 23.30
N LYS A 403 -3.62 -2.67 23.38
CA LYS A 403 -4.09 -1.91 24.55
C LYS A 403 -5.57 -1.54 24.49
N TRP A 404 -6.07 -1.18 23.31
CA TRP A 404 -7.39 -0.54 23.16
C TRP A 404 -8.38 -1.33 22.31
N GLY A 405 -7.97 -2.49 21.79
CA GLY A 405 -8.77 -3.30 20.89
C GLY A 405 -8.56 -2.93 19.42
N GLU A 406 -8.92 -3.86 18.55
CA GLU A 406 -8.87 -3.69 17.10
C GLU A 406 -10.16 -3.01 16.59
N VAL A 407 -10.03 -2.18 15.55
CA VAL A 407 -11.18 -1.59 14.85
C VAL A 407 -11.43 -2.41 13.59
N GLU A 408 -12.52 -3.17 13.61
CA GLU A 408 -12.99 -3.97 12.46
C GLU A 408 -13.23 -3.08 11.22
N ASP A 409 -13.04 -3.66 10.04
CA ASP A 409 -13.12 -3.02 8.71
C ASP A 409 -12.05 -1.93 8.42
N THR A 410 -11.13 -1.67 9.36
CA THR A 410 -10.01 -0.73 9.17
C THR A 410 -8.67 -1.44 9.37
N HIS A 411 -8.37 -1.84 10.61
CA HIS A 411 -7.05 -2.41 10.95
C HIS A 411 -6.85 -3.79 10.32
N ASP A 412 -7.90 -4.60 10.24
CA ASP A 412 -7.87 -5.94 9.66
C ASP A 412 -7.63 -5.89 8.13
N VAL A 413 -8.30 -4.96 7.44
CA VAL A 413 -8.13 -4.77 6.00
C VAL A 413 -6.72 -4.27 5.68
N GLU A 414 -6.22 -3.26 6.40
CA GLU A 414 -4.86 -2.75 6.22
C GLU A 414 -3.80 -3.82 6.50
N LYS A 415 -4.01 -4.63 7.55
CA LYS A 415 -3.13 -5.73 7.95
C LYS A 415 -2.97 -6.78 6.84
N GLU A 416 -4.08 -7.17 6.20
CA GLU A 416 -4.06 -8.12 5.10
C GLU A 416 -3.54 -7.48 3.80
N ASP A 417 -3.87 -6.20 3.54
CA ASP A 417 -3.40 -5.49 2.35
C ASP A 417 -1.88 -5.28 2.38
N LEU A 418 -1.32 -4.94 3.55
CA LEU A 418 0.12 -4.80 3.74
C LEU A 418 0.86 -6.10 3.43
N ARG A 419 0.36 -7.25 3.94
CA ARG A 419 0.91 -8.57 3.63
C ARG A 419 0.82 -8.90 2.15
N ARG A 420 -0.31 -8.57 1.52
CA ARG A 420 -0.50 -8.74 0.07
C ARG A 420 0.54 -7.93 -0.72
N GLN A 421 0.77 -6.68 -0.34
CA GLN A 421 1.75 -5.81 -1.00
C GLN A 421 3.19 -6.30 -0.79
N LEU A 422 3.59 -6.62 0.44
CA LEU A 422 4.93 -7.15 0.74
C LEU A 422 5.17 -8.53 0.14
N GLY A 423 4.15 -9.39 0.10
CA GLY A 423 4.20 -10.68 -0.59
C GLY A 423 4.40 -10.54 -2.10
N SER A 424 3.82 -9.50 -2.71
CA SER A 424 4.07 -9.20 -4.12
C SER A 424 5.52 -8.82 -4.41
N VAL A 425 6.19 -8.14 -3.47
CA VAL A 425 7.64 -7.84 -3.57
C VAL A 425 8.44 -9.14 -3.60
N VAL A 426 8.18 -10.04 -2.65
CA VAL A 426 8.88 -11.33 -2.57
C VAL A 426 8.70 -12.13 -3.88
N LEU A 427 7.49 -12.23 -4.40
CA LEU A 427 7.22 -12.92 -5.68
C LEU A 427 7.95 -12.27 -6.86
N LEU A 428 8.06 -10.94 -6.89
CA LEU A 428 8.74 -10.22 -7.95
C LEU A 428 10.24 -10.51 -7.99
N VAL A 429 10.89 -10.52 -6.82
CA VAL A 429 12.35 -10.54 -6.72
C VAL A 429 12.92 -11.95 -6.56
N THR A 430 12.11 -12.92 -6.13
CA THR A 430 12.49 -14.34 -6.06
C THR A 430 12.53 -14.98 -7.45
N GLY A 431 13.36 -16.01 -7.63
CA GLY A 431 13.32 -16.91 -8.77
C GLY A 431 14.12 -18.21 -8.53
N THR A 432 14.50 -18.89 -9.60
CA THR A 432 15.15 -20.20 -9.65
C THR A 432 16.66 -20.12 -9.93
N GLY A 433 17.20 -18.92 -10.20
CA GLY A 433 18.62 -18.70 -10.45
C GLY A 433 19.33 -18.16 -9.22
N HIS A 434 20.53 -18.67 -8.90
CA HIS A 434 21.44 -18.26 -7.82
C HIS A 434 20.77 -17.89 -6.48
N ARG A 435 20.62 -18.91 -5.64
CA ARG A 435 21.03 -18.79 -4.25
C ARG A 435 22.36 -19.51 -4.10
#